data_AF-A0A835WE82-F1
#
_entry.id   AF-A0A835WE82-F1
#
_cell.length_a   1.000
_cell.length_b   1.000
_cell.length_c   1.000
_cell.angle_alpha   90.00
_cell.angle_beta   90.00
_cell.angle_gamma   90.00
#
_symmetry.space_group_name_H-M   'P 1'
#
loop_
_entity.id
_entity.type
_entity.pdbx_description
1 polymer ?
#
loop_
_entity_poly.entity_id
_entity_poly.type
_entity_poly.pdbx_seq_one_letter_code
_entity_poly.pdbx_strand_id
1 'polypeptide(L)'
;MSYSAYFSRANFSFPTGFAGLVGAFVYLNTFTGRPATGTKEVTMGEFNATPLVYLQSPDRHPTRCPKVPGMSDVPHAYDELMHKVHAKGHGHH
;
A
#
# COMPACT_ATOMS: atom_id res chain seq x y z
N MET A 1 -7.96 40.90 -39.03
CA MET A 1 -8.42 40.79 -37.63
C MET A 1 -7.67 39.66 -36.96
N SER A 2 -7.06 39.89 -35.79
CA SER A 2 -6.34 38.86 -35.02
C SER A 2 -7.30 38.19 -34.03
N TYR A 3 -7.33 36.85 -34.00
CA TYR A 3 -8.16 36.04 -33.11
C TYR A 3 -7.58 35.88 -31.69
N SER A 4 -6.51 36.59 -31.35
CA SER A 4 -5.82 36.46 -30.06
C SER A 4 -6.77 36.66 -28.86
N ALA A 5 -7.66 37.64 -28.91
CA ALA A 5 -8.65 37.91 -27.86
C ALA A 5 -9.75 36.83 -27.74
N TYR A 6 -9.95 36.02 -28.78
CA TYR A 6 -10.89 34.90 -28.76
C TYR A 6 -10.28 33.70 -28.03
N PHE A 7 -9.01 33.38 -28.31
CA PHE A 7 -8.32 32.27 -27.65
C PHE A 7 -7.88 32.60 -26.22
N SER A 8 -7.64 33.88 -25.88
CA SER A 8 -7.33 34.29 -24.50
C SER A 8 -8.50 34.15 -23.54
N ARG A 9 -9.73 33.91 -24.03
CA ARG A 9 -10.91 33.61 -23.21
C ARG A 9 -10.99 32.13 -22.83
N ALA A 10 -10.30 31.25 -23.55
CA ALA A 10 -10.20 29.84 -23.17
C ALA A 10 -9.16 29.70 -22.05
N ASN A 11 -9.64 29.42 -20.84
CA ASN A 11 -8.77 29.02 -19.73
C ASN A 11 -8.18 27.64 -19.99
N PHE A 12 -7.21 27.23 -19.17
CA PHE A 12 -6.67 25.87 -19.20
C PHE A 12 -7.81 24.84 -19.17
N SER A 13 -7.82 23.94 -20.15
CA SER A 13 -8.77 22.85 -20.25
C SER A 13 -8.03 21.53 -20.46
N PHE A 14 -8.50 20.50 -19.76
CA PHE A 14 -8.03 19.15 -20.03
C PHE A 14 -8.60 18.65 -21.37
N PRO A 15 -7.90 17.71 -22.05
CA PRO A 15 -8.43 17.08 -23.25
C PRO A 15 -9.82 16.48 -23.01
N THR A 16 -10.68 16.55 -24.02
CA THR A 16 -12.00 15.91 -23.99
C THR A 16 -11.85 14.43 -23.70
N GLY A 17 -12.58 13.93 -22.69
CA GLY A 17 -12.53 12.53 -22.27
C GLY A 17 -11.42 12.18 -21.28
N PHE A 18 -10.58 13.14 -20.85
CA PHE A 18 -9.52 12.89 -19.86
C PHE A 18 -10.05 12.31 -18.55
N ALA A 19 -11.21 12.80 -18.07
CA ALA A 19 -11.85 12.27 -16.86
C ALA A 19 -12.29 10.81 -17.02
N GLY A 20 -12.78 10.42 -18.20
CA GLY A 20 -13.16 9.04 -18.51
C GLY A 20 -11.94 8.10 -18.49
N LEU A 21 -10.82 8.55 -19.04
CA LEU A 21 -9.57 7.81 -19.03
C LEU A 21 -9.04 7.60 -17.61
N VAL A 22 -8.97 8.66 -16.80
CA VAL A 22 -8.51 8.57 -15.41
C VAL A 22 -9.45 7.68 -14.59
N GLY A 23 -10.77 7.82 -14.78
CA GLY A 23 -11.76 6.97 -14.13
C GLY A 23 -11.58 5.48 -14.47
N ALA A 24 -11.42 5.14 -15.75
CA ALA A 24 -11.20 3.76 -16.18
C ALA A 24 -9.88 3.20 -15.62
N PHE A 25 -8.82 4.00 -15.63
CA PHE A 25 -7.52 3.61 -15.07
C PHE A 25 -7.63 3.30 -13.58
N VAL A 26 -8.25 4.18 -12.78
CA VAL A 26 -8.43 3.97 -11.35
C VAL A 26 -9.30 2.74 -11.08
N TYR A 27 -10.39 2.57 -11.84
CA TYR A 27 -11.28 1.42 -11.71
C TYR A 27 -10.54 0.10 -11.88
N LEU A 28 -9.79 -0.06 -12.97
CA LEU A 28 -9.05 -1.28 -13.26
C LEU A 28 -7.96 -1.61 -12.22
N ASN A 29 -7.33 -0.58 -11.63
CA ASN A 29 -6.31 -0.77 -10.60
C ASN A 29 -6.89 -1.06 -9.21
N THR A 30 -8.14 -0.66 -8.96
CA THR A 30 -8.80 -0.80 -7.65
C THR A 30 -9.63 -2.08 -7.58
N PHE A 31 -10.49 -2.32 -8.58
CA PHE A 31 -11.45 -3.40 -8.60
C PHE A 31 -10.87 -4.67 -9.25
N THR A 32 -9.79 -5.18 -8.64
CA THR A 32 -9.06 -6.35 -9.17
C THR A 32 -9.61 -7.70 -8.71
N GLY A 33 -10.54 -7.72 -7.74
CA GLY A 33 -11.14 -8.96 -7.22
C GLY A 33 -10.17 -9.85 -6.41
N ARG A 34 -9.03 -9.30 -6.01
CA ARG A 34 -7.99 -9.98 -5.21
C ARG A 34 -7.48 -9.05 -4.11
N PRO A 35 -6.81 -9.59 -3.07
CA PRO A 35 -6.14 -8.76 -2.08
C PRO A 35 -5.15 -7.79 -2.73
N ALA A 36 -4.96 -6.63 -2.10
CA ALA A 36 -3.95 -5.68 -2.52
C ALA A 36 -2.57 -6.35 -2.57
N THR A 37 -1.70 -5.85 -3.45
CA THR A 37 -0.40 -6.49 -3.67
C THR A 37 0.40 -6.52 -2.36
N GLY A 38 0.77 -7.72 -1.92
CA GLY A 38 1.54 -7.89 -0.69
C GLY A 38 0.74 -7.98 0.59
N THR A 39 -0.58 -8.00 0.50
CA THR A 39 -1.47 -8.26 1.64
C THR A 39 -2.12 -9.64 1.52
N LYS A 40 -2.62 -10.14 2.65
CA LYS A 40 -3.47 -11.33 2.72
C LYS A 40 -4.77 -10.96 3.40
N GLU A 41 -5.86 -11.59 3.00
CA GLU A 41 -7.11 -11.52 3.75
C GLU A 41 -6.96 -12.31 5.06
N VAL A 42 -7.47 -11.74 6.14
CA VAL A 42 -7.48 -12.35 7.47
C VAL A 42 -8.91 -12.32 8.01
N THR A 43 -9.21 -13.21 8.93
CA THR A 43 -10.52 -13.20 9.59
C THR A 43 -10.67 -11.95 10.46
N MET A 44 -11.91 -11.52 10.70
CA MET A 44 -12.19 -10.40 11.61
C MET A 44 -11.64 -10.66 13.02
N GLY A 45 -11.69 -11.91 13.50
CA GLY A 45 -11.11 -12.29 14.78
C GLY A 45 -9.60 -12.11 14.83
N GLU A 46 -8.89 -12.57 13.80
CA GLU A 46 -7.43 -12.38 13.67
C GLU A 46 -7.07 -10.89 13.58
N PHE A 47 -7.82 -10.10 12.80
CA PHE A 47 -7.59 -8.66 12.67
C PHE A 47 -7.73 -7.92 14.00
N ASN A 48 -8.78 -8.20 14.77
CA ASN A 48 -9.02 -7.54 16.07
C ASN A 48 -8.05 -8.00 17.16
N ALA A 49 -7.60 -9.26 17.10
CA ALA A 49 -6.68 -9.82 18.08
C ALA A 49 -5.22 -9.42 17.84
N THR A 50 -4.86 -9.01 16.62
CA THR A 50 -3.48 -8.73 16.21
C THR A 50 -3.19 -7.23 16.28
N PRO A 51 -2.32 -6.77 17.20
CA PRO A 51 -1.88 -5.37 17.22
C PRO A 51 -1.23 -4.97 15.88
N LEU A 52 -1.37 -3.70 15.51
CA LEU A 52 -0.93 -3.15 14.22
C LEU A 52 0.53 -3.51 13.88
N VAL A 53 1.42 -3.45 14.87
CA VAL A 53 2.86 -3.73 14.70
C VAL A 53 3.11 -5.18 14.24
N TYR A 54 2.25 -6.13 14.62
CA TYR A 54 2.33 -7.53 14.17
C TYR A 54 1.53 -7.80 12.88
N LEU A 55 0.65 -6.87 12.49
CA LEU A 55 -0.12 -6.95 11.25
C LEU A 55 0.66 -6.43 10.04
N GLN A 56 1.61 -5.51 10.27
CA GLN A 56 2.47 -4.94 9.24
C GLN A 56 3.64 -5.87 8.89
N SER A 57 3.95 -5.96 7.60
CA SER A 57 5.14 -6.66 7.10
C SER A 57 6.25 -5.64 6.76
N PRO A 58 7.49 -5.84 7.23
CA PRO A 58 8.66 -5.02 6.90
C PRO A 58 8.93 -4.87 5.41
N ASP A 59 8.72 -5.93 4.62
CA ASP A 59 8.93 -5.93 3.17
C ASP A 59 8.02 -4.94 2.42
N ARG A 60 6.93 -4.51 3.07
CA ARG A 60 5.97 -3.54 2.53
C ARG A 60 6.16 -2.13 3.04
N HIS A 61 7.13 -1.91 3.92
CA HIS A 61 7.47 -0.60 4.47
C HIS A 61 8.97 -0.33 4.35
N PRO A 62 9.54 -0.34 3.13
CA PRO A 62 10.96 -0.06 2.94
C PRO A 62 11.28 1.38 3.34
N THR A 63 12.43 1.58 3.97
CA THR A 63 12.94 2.93 4.24
C THR A 63 13.16 3.67 2.92
N ARG A 64 12.59 4.86 2.77
CA ARG A 64 12.64 5.67 1.53
C ARG A 64 14.06 5.87 0.99
N CYS A 65 15.01 6.13 1.88
CA CYS A 65 16.43 6.33 1.56
C CYS A 65 17.28 5.44 2.49
N PRO A 66 17.41 4.15 2.18
CA PRO A 66 18.04 3.21 3.07
C PRO A 66 19.57 3.36 3.02
N LYS A 67 20.23 3.38 4.19
CA LYS A 67 21.70 3.37 4.26
C LYS A 67 22.28 2.00 3.92
N VAL A 68 21.50 0.95 4.14
CA VAL A 68 21.85 -0.45 3.89
C VAL A 68 20.71 -1.10 3.10
N PRO A 69 20.98 -1.92 2.08
CA PRO A 69 19.94 -2.64 1.36
C PRO A 69 19.04 -3.43 2.32
N GLY A 70 17.72 -3.35 2.14
CA GLY A 70 16.74 -4.08 2.94
C GLY A 70 16.32 -3.40 4.26
N MET A 71 16.73 -2.15 4.52
CA MET A 71 16.18 -1.41 5.68
C MET A 71 14.67 -1.17 5.53
N SER A 72 13.94 -1.42 6.63
CA SER A 72 12.50 -1.22 6.77
C SER A 72 12.21 -0.21 7.88
N ASP A 73 11.15 0.57 7.70
CA ASP A 73 10.66 1.54 8.68
C ASP A 73 9.83 0.88 9.79
N VAL A 74 9.40 -0.37 9.61
CA VAL A 74 8.69 -1.16 10.62
C VAL A 74 9.50 -2.38 11.05
N PRO A 75 9.40 -2.81 12.33
CA PRO A 75 10.16 -3.92 12.87
C PRO A 75 9.66 -5.29 12.39
N HIS A 76 10.52 -6.31 12.44
CA HIS A 76 10.18 -7.72 12.20
C HIS A 76 9.41 -8.36 13.36
N ALA A 77 8.41 -7.67 13.89
CA ALA A 77 7.76 -8.02 15.15
C ALA A 77 7.02 -9.36 15.08
N TYR A 78 6.39 -9.70 13.95
CA TYR A 78 5.70 -10.97 13.77
C TYR A 78 6.67 -12.15 13.78
N ASP A 79 7.77 -12.05 13.04
CA ASP A 79 8.81 -13.09 12.99
C ASP A 79 9.44 -13.29 14.37
N GLU A 80 9.70 -12.19 15.09
CA GLU A 80 10.18 -12.25 16.47
C GLU A 80 9.17 -12.89 17.43
N LEU A 81 7.87 -12.63 17.26
CA LEU A 81 6.82 -13.24 18.09
C LEU A 81 6.76 -14.75 17.86
N MET A 82 6.75 -15.17 16.60
CA MET A 82 6.74 -16.60 16.25
C MET A 82 8.00 -17.29 16.76
N HIS A 83 9.18 -16.68 16.58
CA HIS A 83 10.43 -17.22 17.13
C HIS A 83 10.39 -17.37 18.66
N LYS A 84 9.82 -16.40 19.39
CA LYS A 84 9.66 -16.45 20.86
C LYS A 84 8.65 -17.50 21.32
N VAL A 85 7.56 -17.71 20.58
CA VAL A 85 6.55 -18.75 20.88
C VAL A 85 7.13 -20.14 20.67
N HIS A 86 7.85 -20.36 19.56
CA HIS A 86 8.52 -21.63 19.28
C HIS A 86 9.64 -21.95 20.27
N ALA A 87 10.40 -20.94 20.75
CA ALA A 87 11.44 -21.12 21.76
C ALA A 87 10.88 -21.54 23.14
N LYS A 88 9.68 -21.05 23.52
CA LYS A 88 9.03 -21.44 24.79
C LYS A 88 8.43 -22.83 24.78
N GLY A 89 8.26 -23.47 23.62
CA GLY A 89 7.75 -24.84 23.49
C GLY A 89 8.76 -25.94 23.85
N HIS A 90 10.05 -25.64 23.90
CA HIS A 90 11.12 -26.62 24.14
C HIS A 90 11.71 -26.60 25.56
N GLY A 91 11.11 -25.85 26.49
CA GLY A 91 11.63 -25.64 27.86
C GLY A 91 11.00 -26.46 28.97
N HIS A 92 10.13 -27.43 28.68
CA HIS A 92 9.49 -28.29 29.67
C HIS A 92 9.75 -29.76 29.36
N HIS A 93 10.91 -30.25 29.77
CA HIS A 93 11.20 -31.65 30.06
C HIS A 93 12.09 -31.71 31.30
#